data_AF-A0A812QSE8-F1
#
_entry.id   AF-A0A812QSE8-F1
#
_cell.length_a   1.000
_cell.length_b   1.000
_cell.length_c   1.000
_cell.angle_alpha   90.00
_cell.angle_beta   90.00
_cell.angle_gamma   90.00
#
_symmetry.space_group_name_H-M   'P 1'
#
loop_
_entity.id
_entity.type
_entity.pdbx_description
1 polymer ?
#
loop_
_entity_poly.entity_id
_entity_poly.type
_entity_poly.pdbx_seq_one_letter_code
_entity_poly.pdbx_strand_id
1 'polypeptide(L)'
;MARIPSSLALEDLEEILPHLVDEGLPDGGEFLVANLGEGERTASLIALMVWHGFLPMSGASRRRVGMLLGKMHLQRCVLEPSKTHVGKKVKKRAKAFRLSVNEAWSEVVDNIQRHTWTSAPGDCWLSDKMAQAYKDVESLGSKWLRGGIRFLSIELWNCQNGDLVAGEIGYTCGSTYSSCTGFSIKDKYPGAGCVQLAALGAWLAKQGFQIWDLGMELDYKLELGGQVVPRVEWAAMVRKLRHQETALPTPEGDEANAFSLLRILLPEQAAVPGELSEHLVAEGTGAEESKKTKKQKSKASRPSDDPMHPSAPTFAFS
;
A
#
# COMPACT_ATOMS: atom_id res chain seq x y z
N MET A 1 -20.73 1.79 -16.08
CA MET A 1 -20.58 0.71 -15.08
C MET A 1 -21.33 -0.51 -15.58
N ALA A 2 -20.88 -1.72 -15.30
CA ALA A 2 -21.59 -2.95 -15.68
C ALA A 2 -22.06 -3.71 -14.43
N ARG A 3 -23.32 -4.15 -14.41
CA ARG A 3 -23.92 -4.82 -13.24
C ARG A 3 -23.79 -6.33 -13.35
N ILE A 4 -23.35 -6.97 -12.26
CA ILE A 4 -23.34 -8.43 -12.08
C ILE A 4 -24.68 -8.83 -11.46
N PRO A 5 -25.53 -9.61 -12.16
CA PRO A 5 -26.76 -10.13 -11.59
C PRO A 5 -26.49 -11.03 -10.38
N SER A 6 -27.32 -10.95 -9.35
CA SER A 6 -27.21 -11.85 -8.18
C SER A 6 -27.51 -13.32 -8.51
N SER A 7 -28.22 -13.57 -9.60
CA SER A 7 -28.54 -14.90 -10.13
C SER A 7 -27.45 -15.49 -11.03
N LEU A 8 -26.45 -14.70 -11.46
CA LEU A 8 -25.36 -15.20 -12.28
C LEU A 8 -24.49 -16.14 -11.43
N ALA A 9 -24.23 -17.34 -11.96
CA ALA A 9 -23.33 -18.31 -11.34
C ALA A 9 -21.90 -17.77 -11.35
N LEU A 10 -21.08 -18.18 -10.38
CA LEU A 10 -19.71 -17.66 -10.26
C LEU A 10 -18.80 -18.26 -11.33
N GLU A 11 -19.11 -19.47 -11.79
CA GLU A 11 -18.45 -20.19 -12.87
C GLU A 11 -18.65 -19.46 -14.21
N ASP A 12 -19.89 -19.07 -14.51
CA ASP A 12 -20.20 -18.27 -15.71
C ASP A 12 -19.48 -16.92 -15.67
N LEU A 13 -19.44 -16.28 -14.49
CA LEU A 13 -18.74 -15.01 -14.32
C LEU A 13 -17.24 -15.16 -14.55
N GLU A 14 -16.64 -16.25 -14.07
CA GLU A 14 -15.22 -16.55 -14.23
C GLU A 14 -14.81 -16.66 -15.71
N GLU A 15 -15.66 -17.23 -16.56
CA GLU A 15 -15.41 -17.30 -18.01
C GLU A 15 -15.42 -15.90 -18.68
N ILE A 16 -16.24 -14.99 -18.13
CA ILE A 16 -16.44 -13.64 -18.68
C ILE A 16 -15.34 -12.67 -18.22
N LEU A 17 -14.87 -12.76 -16.97
CA LEU A 17 -13.95 -11.76 -16.39
C LEU A 17 -12.65 -11.53 -17.19
N PRO A 18 -11.95 -12.55 -17.73
CA PRO A 18 -10.77 -12.33 -18.57
C PRO A 18 -11.03 -11.43 -19.77
N HIS A 19 -12.15 -11.66 -20.48
CA HIS A 19 -12.54 -10.88 -21.65
C HIS A 19 -12.80 -9.42 -21.27
N LEU A 20 -13.50 -9.19 -20.17
CA LEU A 20 -13.73 -7.82 -19.66
C LEU A 20 -12.43 -7.10 -19.29
N VAL A 21 -11.44 -7.82 -18.79
CA VAL A 21 -10.12 -7.26 -18.44
C VAL A 21 -9.33 -6.87 -19.69
N ASP A 22 -9.36 -7.72 -20.72
CA ASP A 22 -8.64 -7.46 -21.96
C ASP A 22 -9.32 -6.38 -22.80
N GLU A 23 -10.61 -6.54 -23.07
CA GLU A 23 -11.37 -5.70 -23.99
C GLU A 23 -11.92 -4.43 -23.33
N GLY A 24 -12.11 -4.46 -22.01
CA GLY A 24 -12.73 -3.38 -21.24
C GLY A 24 -14.20 -3.66 -20.92
N LEU A 25 -14.78 -2.84 -20.05
CA LEU A 25 -16.22 -2.93 -19.77
C LEU A 25 -17.02 -2.19 -20.86
N PRO A 26 -18.29 -2.57 -21.05
CA PRO A 26 -19.22 -1.84 -21.91
C PRO A 26 -19.20 -0.33 -21.66
N ASP A 27 -19.34 0.43 -22.75
CA ASP A 27 -19.35 1.90 -22.77
C ASP A 27 -18.11 2.56 -22.15
N GLY A 28 -16.98 1.85 -22.12
CA GLY A 28 -15.73 2.35 -21.53
C GLY A 28 -15.77 2.46 -20.00
N GLY A 29 -16.69 1.73 -19.34
CA GLY A 29 -16.79 1.74 -17.90
C GLY A 29 -15.54 1.19 -17.18
N GLU A 30 -15.36 1.59 -15.92
CA GLU A 30 -14.26 1.10 -15.06
C GLU A 30 -14.74 0.30 -13.83
N PHE A 31 -16.06 0.11 -13.68
CA PHE A 31 -16.62 -0.56 -12.51
C PHE A 31 -17.57 -1.68 -12.89
N LEU A 32 -17.26 -2.87 -12.39
CA LEU A 32 -18.23 -3.91 -12.14
C LEU A 32 -18.99 -3.60 -10.84
N VAL A 33 -20.28 -3.88 -10.83
CA VAL A 33 -21.17 -3.53 -9.72
C VAL A 33 -21.94 -4.76 -9.29
N ALA A 34 -21.87 -5.10 -8.01
CA ALA A 34 -22.63 -6.18 -7.39
C ALA A 34 -23.20 -5.74 -6.04
N ASN A 35 -24.06 -6.57 -5.47
CA ASN A 35 -24.52 -6.37 -4.09
C ASN A 35 -23.39 -6.80 -3.14
N LEU A 36 -23.02 -5.92 -2.21
CA LEU A 36 -22.21 -6.27 -1.05
C LEU A 36 -23.14 -6.93 -0.02
N GLY A 37 -23.31 -8.25 -0.19
CA GLY A 37 -24.04 -9.12 0.73
C GLY A 37 -23.16 -9.58 1.89
N GLU A 38 -23.58 -10.65 2.56
CA GLU A 38 -22.80 -11.33 3.62
C GLU A 38 -22.53 -12.77 3.21
N GLY A 39 -21.49 -13.37 3.79
CA GLY A 39 -21.16 -14.78 3.62
C GLY A 39 -20.42 -15.14 2.33
N GLU A 40 -20.37 -16.44 2.08
CA GLU A 40 -19.46 -17.09 1.12
C GLU A 40 -19.56 -16.53 -0.30
N ARG A 41 -20.76 -16.20 -0.79
CA ARG A 41 -20.93 -15.69 -2.16
C ARG A 41 -20.23 -14.34 -2.36
N THR A 42 -20.31 -13.44 -1.39
CA THR A 42 -19.66 -12.12 -1.47
C THR A 42 -18.14 -12.27 -1.43
N ALA A 43 -17.64 -13.08 -0.49
CA ALA A 43 -16.22 -13.38 -0.37
C ALA A 43 -15.67 -14.01 -1.66
N SER A 44 -16.39 -14.99 -2.21
CA SER A 44 -16.08 -15.66 -3.47
C SER A 44 -16.01 -14.69 -4.64
N LEU A 45 -16.97 -13.76 -4.74
CA LEU A 45 -16.98 -12.74 -5.78
C LEU A 45 -15.79 -11.77 -5.64
N ILE A 46 -15.43 -11.37 -4.42
CA ILE A 46 -14.24 -10.55 -4.15
C ILE A 46 -12.97 -11.31 -4.59
N ALA A 47 -12.85 -12.59 -4.25
CA ALA A 47 -11.72 -13.42 -4.66
C ALA A 47 -11.59 -13.52 -6.19
N LEU A 48 -12.70 -13.72 -6.92
CA LEU A 48 -12.68 -13.69 -8.39
C LEU A 48 -12.25 -12.33 -8.94
N MET A 49 -12.81 -11.23 -8.41
CA MET A 49 -12.42 -9.88 -8.82
C MET A 49 -10.90 -9.68 -8.67
N VAL A 50 -10.34 -10.01 -7.50
CA VAL A 50 -8.89 -9.92 -7.24
C VAL A 50 -8.09 -10.80 -8.18
N TRP A 51 -8.51 -12.06 -8.39
CA TRP A 51 -7.81 -13.02 -9.25
C TRP A 51 -7.67 -12.56 -10.70
N HIS A 52 -8.63 -11.77 -11.18
CA HIS A 52 -8.64 -11.21 -12.53
C HIS A 52 -8.09 -9.77 -12.59
N GLY A 53 -7.64 -9.19 -11.46
CA GLY A 53 -6.95 -7.89 -11.43
C GLY A 53 -7.86 -6.67 -11.22
N PHE A 54 -9.09 -6.89 -10.77
CA PHE A 54 -9.97 -5.82 -10.27
C PHE A 54 -9.60 -5.46 -8.83
N LEU A 55 -9.72 -4.17 -8.50
CA LEU A 55 -9.67 -3.70 -7.12
C LEU A 55 -11.08 -3.75 -6.52
N PRO A 56 -11.37 -4.65 -5.57
CA PRO A 56 -12.65 -4.62 -4.87
C PRO A 56 -12.73 -3.37 -3.99
N MET A 57 -13.88 -2.72 -3.98
CA MET A 57 -14.18 -1.51 -3.21
C MET A 57 -15.65 -1.52 -2.81
N SER A 58 -16.05 -0.69 -1.83
CA SER A 58 -17.46 -0.44 -1.58
C SER A 58 -17.90 0.91 -2.12
N GLY A 59 -19.15 1.01 -2.56
CA GLY A 59 -19.74 2.27 -3.00
C GLY A 59 -20.12 3.15 -1.81
N ALA A 60 -19.36 4.22 -1.56
CA ALA A 60 -19.74 5.24 -0.58
C ALA A 60 -20.76 6.21 -1.19
N SER A 61 -22.02 6.05 -0.83
CA SER A 61 -22.98 7.15 -0.90
C SER A 61 -23.97 6.95 0.23
N ARG A 62 -24.42 8.04 0.87
CA ARG A 62 -25.47 8.04 1.90
C ARG A 62 -26.75 7.26 1.50
N ARG A 63 -26.93 6.96 0.21
CA ARG A 63 -28.05 6.17 -0.35
C ARG A 63 -27.66 4.82 -0.96
N ARG A 64 -26.36 4.46 -0.98
CA ARG A 64 -25.81 3.26 -1.66
C ARG A 64 -25.02 2.36 -0.70
N VAL A 65 -25.46 2.25 0.55
CA VAL A 65 -24.97 1.22 1.47
C VAL A 65 -25.23 -0.16 0.84
N GLY A 66 -24.20 -1.01 0.75
CA GLY A 66 -24.35 -2.38 0.24
C GLY A 66 -24.01 -2.60 -1.23
N MET A 67 -23.19 -1.74 -1.85
CA MET A 67 -22.65 -1.98 -3.20
C MET A 67 -21.18 -2.44 -3.14
N LEU A 68 -20.89 -3.56 -3.79
CA LEU A 68 -19.54 -4.02 -4.10
C LEU A 68 -19.17 -3.51 -5.50
N LEU A 69 -18.02 -2.88 -5.61
CA LEU A 69 -17.44 -2.35 -6.83
C LEU A 69 -16.17 -3.11 -7.15
N GLY A 70 -16.08 -3.69 -8.35
CA GLY A 70 -14.82 -4.19 -8.90
C GLY A 70 -14.24 -3.12 -9.81
N LYS A 71 -13.28 -2.33 -9.32
CA LYS A 71 -12.66 -1.25 -10.10
C LYS A 71 -11.55 -1.79 -10.99
N MET A 72 -11.68 -1.55 -12.28
CA MET A 72 -10.72 -1.88 -13.31
C MET A 72 -10.10 -0.61 -13.87
N HIS A 73 -8.92 -0.27 -13.36
CA HIS A 73 -8.26 0.96 -13.80
C HIS A 73 -7.71 0.79 -15.21
N LEU A 74 -7.77 1.86 -16.00
CA LEU A 74 -7.13 1.91 -17.32
C LEU A 74 -5.59 1.93 -17.23
N GLN A 75 -5.08 2.53 -16.16
CA GLN A 75 -3.66 2.66 -15.86
C GLN A 75 -3.41 2.22 -14.41
N ARG A 76 -2.31 1.50 -14.20
CA ARG A 76 -1.90 0.96 -12.89
C ARG A 76 -0.52 1.46 -12.54
N CYS A 77 -0.39 2.03 -11.34
CA CYS A 77 0.91 2.34 -10.78
C CYS A 77 1.45 1.08 -10.08
N VAL A 78 2.54 0.54 -10.59
CA VAL A 78 3.17 -0.70 -10.09
C VAL A 78 4.62 -0.43 -9.70
N LEU A 79 5.14 -1.21 -8.76
CA LEU A 79 6.51 -1.13 -8.27
C LEU A 79 7.06 -2.55 -8.11
N GLU A 80 8.28 -2.80 -8.60
CA GLU A 80 9.03 -3.98 -8.17
C GLU A 80 9.53 -3.73 -6.74
N PRO A 81 9.15 -4.55 -5.74
CA PRO A 81 9.47 -4.26 -4.34
C PRO A 81 10.96 -4.02 -4.06
N SER A 82 11.85 -4.76 -4.73
CA SER A 82 13.32 -4.62 -4.64
C SER A 82 13.85 -3.25 -5.08
N LYS A 83 13.07 -2.52 -5.89
CA LYS A 83 13.40 -1.19 -6.43
C LYS A 83 12.80 -0.04 -5.62
N THR A 84 12.16 -0.33 -4.48
CA THR A 84 11.57 0.70 -3.62
C THR A 84 12.60 1.76 -3.23
N HIS A 85 12.31 3.02 -3.56
CA HIS A 85 13.20 4.14 -3.27
C HIS A 85 13.22 4.47 -1.77
N VAL A 86 14.41 4.49 -1.17
CA VAL A 86 14.60 4.83 0.25
C VAL A 86 15.25 6.21 0.40
N GLY A 87 14.42 7.23 0.63
CA GLY A 87 14.89 8.58 0.88
C GLY A 87 15.70 8.72 2.19
N LYS A 88 16.69 9.62 2.21
CA LYS A 88 17.58 9.85 3.38
C LYS A 88 16.81 10.14 4.68
N LYS A 89 15.74 10.95 4.60
CA LYS A 89 14.88 11.30 5.75
C LYS A 89 14.09 10.09 6.25
N VAL A 90 13.59 9.26 5.33
CA VAL A 90 12.86 8.01 5.64
C VAL A 90 13.78 7.08 6.41
N LYS A 91 15.00 6.82 5.87
CA LYS A 91 16.02 6.01 6.54
C LYS A 91 16.35 6.49 7.95
N LYS A 92 16.50 7.81 8.16
CA LYS A 92 16.77 8.36 9.50
C LYS A 92 15.62 8.12 10.47
N ARG A 93 14.37 8.28 10.03
CA ARG A 93 13.16 8.15 10.85
C ARG A 93 12.82 6.70 11.19
N ALA A 94 13.12 5.77 10.29
CA ALA A 94 12.76 4.35 10.42
C ALA A 94 13.23 3.68 11.71
N LYS A 95 14.29 4.17 12.36
CA LYS A 95 14.81 3.61 13.62
C LYS A 95 13.77 3.60 14.76
N ALA A 96 12.85 4.55 14.74
CA ALA A 96 11.84 4.72 15.78
C ALA A 96 10.59 3.84 15.58
N PHE A 97 10.56 3.03 14.52
CA PHE A 97 9.35 2.31 14.13
C PHE A 97 9.58 0.82 13.91
N ARG A 98 8.53 0.02 14.12
CA ARG A 98 8.47 -1.39 13.73
C ARG A 98 7.29 -1.64 12.79
N LEU A 99 7.46 -2.59 11.87
CA LEU A 99 6.41 -3.06 10.96
C LEU A 99 5.80 -4.35 11.52
N SER A 100 4.50 -4.55 11.37
CA SER A 100 3.86 -5.85 11.55
C SER A 100 2.80 -6.12 10.48
N VAL A 101 2.31 -7.35 10.45
CA VAL A 101 1.25 -7.81 9.56
C VAL A 101 0.15 -8.48 10.39
N ASN A 102 -1.11 -8.08 10.18
CA ASN A 102 -2.27 -8.66 10.87
C ASN A 102 -2.24 -8.56 12.41
N GLU A 103 -1.49 -7.65 13.01
CA GLU A 103 -1.51 -7.46 14.47
C GLU A 103 -2.75 -6.67 14.94
N ALA A 104 -3.25 -5.72 14.13
CA ALA A 104 -4.27 -4.77 14.58
C ALA A 104 -5.27 -4.38 13.48
N TRP A 105 -5.86 -5.37 12.80
CA TRP A 105 -6.84 -5.18 11.72
C TRP A 105 -7.91 -4.12 12.05
N SER A 106 -8.61 -4.27 13.18
CA SER A 106 -9.69 -3.36 13.57
C SER A 106 -9.19 -1.93 13.78
N GLU A 107 -8.02 -1.76 14.39
CA GLU A 107 -7.43 -0.43 14.62
C GLU A 107 -6.99 0.22 13.29
N VAL A 108 -6.50 -0.57 12.34
CA VAL A 108 -6.16 -0.10 10.99
C VAL A 108 -7.41 0.35 10.24
N VAL A 109 -8.49 -0.44 10.24
CA VAL A 109 -9.77 -0.07 9.60
C VAL A 109 -10.32 1.22 10.19
N ASP A 110 -10.37 1.30 11.51
CA ASP A 110 -10.80 2.48 12.27
C ASP A 110 -10.02 3.74 11.86
N ASN A 111 -8.69 3.64 11.79
CA ASN A 111 -7.85 4.77 11.40
C ASN A 111 -8.02 5.15 9.92
N ILE A 112 -8.19 4.18 9.02
CA ILE A 112 -8.50 4.45 7.61
C ILE A 112 -9.81 5.22 7.47
N GLN A 113 -10.85 4.81 8.18
CA GLN A 113 -12.15 5.48 8.14
C GLN A 113 -12.10 6.91 8.69
N ARG A 114 -11.25 7.17 9.69
CA ARG A 114 -11.07 8.50 10.28
C ARG A 114 -10.23 9.44 9.42
N HIS A 115 -9.21 8.92 8.73
CA HIS A 115 -8.17 9.73 8.09
C HIS A 115 -8.20 9.74 6.56
N THR A 116 -9.02 8.90 5.94
CA THR A 116 -9.07 8.74 4.48
C THR A 116 -10.50 8.85 3.97
N TRP A 117 -10.75 9.76 3.04
CA TRP A 117 -12.07 9.99 2.46
C TRP A 117 -11.97 10.49 1.02
N THR A 118 -13.07 10.35 0.28
CA THR A 118 -13.15 10.80 -1.12
C THR A 118 -13.40 12.29 -1.20
N SER A 119 -14.54 12.74 -0.67
CA SER A 119 -15.00 14.12 -0.84
C SER A 119 -14.89 14.95 0.45
N ALA A 120 -15.27 14.36 1.58
CA ALA A 120 -15.27 15.04 2.88
C ALA A 120 -15.03 14.04 4.02
N PRO A 121 -14.55 14.47 5.20
CA PRO A 121 -14.40 13.59 6.36
C PRO A 121 -15.65 12.73 6.60
N GLY A 122 -15.46 11.43 6.81
CA GLY A 122 -16.53 10.44 6.92
C GLY A 122 -17.02 9.84 5.59
N ASP A 123 -16.48 10.25 4.45
CA ASP A 123 -16.75 9.69 3.11
C ASP A 123 -15.68 8.66 2.70
N CYS A 124 -15.37 7.73 3.60
CA CYS A 124 -14.45 6.63 3.34
C CYS A 124 -15.17 5.52 2.58
N TRP A 125 -14.56 5.01 1.51
CA TRP A 125 -15.13 3.89 0.76
C TRP A 125 -15.00 2.56 1.51
N LEU A 126 -14.12 2.44 2.49
CA LEU A 126 -13.94 1.22 3.28
C LEU A 126 -14.96 1.17 4.44
N SER A 127 -16.17 0.70 4.14
CA SER A 127 -17.19 0.43 5.16
C SER A 127 -16.86 -0.79 6.01
N ASP A 128 -17.45 -0.90 7.21
CA ASP A 128 -17.30 -2.07 8.08
C ASP A 128 -17.70 -3.36 7.36
N LYS A 129 -18.76 -3.31 6.55
CA LYS A 129 -19.22 -4.44 5.76
C LYS A 129 -18.18 -4.87 4.72
N MET A 130 -17.48 -3.92 4.11
CA MET A 130 -16.41 -4.23 3.16
C MET A 130 -15.18 -4.81 3.87
N ALA A 131 -14.80 -4.23 5.00
CA ALA A 131 -13.71 -4.75 5.82
C ALA A 131 -13.98 -6.17 6.32
N GLN A 132 -15.22 -6.46 6.75
CA GLN A 132 -15.63 -7.81 7.10
C GLN A 132 -15.59 -8.75 5.88
N ALA A 133 -16.11 -8.31 4.73
CA ALA A 133 -16.09 -9.12 3.52
C ALA A 133 -14.65 -9.46 3.06
N TYR A 134 -13.67 -8.59 3.29
CA TYR A 134 -12.25 -8.89 3.09
C TYR A 134 -11.73 -10.00 4.01
N LYS A 135 -12.11 -9.99 5.30
CA LYS A 135 -11.77 -11.07 6.23
C LYS A 135 -12.44 -12.38 5.84
N ASP A 136 -13.69 -12.34 5.36
CA ASP A 136 -14.43 -13.52 4.95
C ASP A 136 -13.78 -14.25 3.75
N VAL A 137 -13.00 -13.54 2.91
CA VAL A 137 -12.20 -14.16 1.82
C VAL A 137 -11.22 -15.20 2.36
N GLU A 138 -10.61 -14.96 3.53
CA GLU A 138 -9.68 -15.92 4.14
C GLU A 138 -10.37 -17.24 4.52
N SER A 139 -11.67 -17.18 4.83
CA SER A 139 -12.47 -18.33 5.25
C SER A 139 -12.89 -19.26 4.10
N LEU A 140 -12.70 -18.85 2.83
CA LEU A 140 -12.98 -19.69 1.66
C LEU A 140 -12.06 -20.92 1.60
N GLY A 141 -10.88 -20.83 2.22
CA GLY A 141 -9.88 -21.90 2.25
C GLY A 141 -9.30 -22.27 0.88
N SER A 142 -8.55 -23.37 0.83
CA SER A 142 -7.91 -23.87 -0.41
C SER A 142 -8.86 -24.65 -1.33
N LYS A 143 -10.09 -24.93 -0.88
CA LYS A 143 -11.07 -25.71 -1.64
C LYS A 143 -11.80 -24.89 -2.69
N TRP A 144 -11.77 -23.57 -2.59
CA TRP A 144 -12.42 -22.69 -3.54
C TRP A 144 -11.50 -22.43 -4.75
N LEU A 145 -12.09 -22.25 -5.94
CA LEU A 145 -11.44 -22.20 -7.26
C LEU A 145 -10.15 -21.35 -7.31
N ARG A 146 -10.07 -20.32 -6.45
CA ARG A 146 -9.01 -19.31 -6.36
C ARG A 146 -8.50 -19.10 -4.93
N GLY A 147 -8.38 -20.19 -4.17
CA GLY A 147 -7.80 -20.19 -2.83
C GLY A 147 -6.40 -19.56 -2.79
N GLY A 148 -6.04 -19.00 -1.64
CA GLY A 148 -4.72 -18.37 -1.41
C GLY A 148 -4.73 -16.83 -1.46
N ILE A 149 -5.81 -16.20 -1.92
CA ILE A 149 -6.00 -14.75 -1.79
C ILE A 149 -6.22 -14.42 -0.32
N ARG A 150 -5.43 -13.48 0.21
CA ARG A 150 -5.59 -12.99 1.59
C ARG A 150 -5.58 -11.48 1.63
N PHE A 151 -6.51 -10.92 2.40
CA PHE A 151 -6.48 -9.51 2.79
C PHE A 151 -5.74 -9.37 4.10
N LEU A 152 -4.84 -8.40 4.17
CA LEU A 152 -3.92 -8.22 5.27
C LEU A 152 -3.96 -6.78 5.74
N SER A 153 -3.85 -6.58 7.05
CA SER A 153 -3.49 -5.28 7.60
C SER A 153 -1.96 -5.19 7.74
N ILE A 154 -1.41 -4.04 7.41
CA ILE A 154 0.01 -3.70 7.61
C ILE A 154 0.05 -2.55 8.60
N GLU A 155 0.84 -2.71 9.65
CA GLU A 155 0.94 -1.72 10.72
C GLU A 155 2.35 -1.16 10.82
N LEU A 156 2.47 0.14 11.04
CA LEU A 156 3.69 0.78 11.49
C LEU A 156 3.48 1.33 12.91
N TRP A 157 4.23 0.79 13.85
CA TRP A 157 4.15 1.16 15.27
C TRP A 157 5.34 2.03 15.67
N ASN A 158 5.11 3.02 16.52
CA ASN A 158 6.18 3.74 17.19
C ASN A 158 6.73 2.90 18.36
N CYS A 159 8.02 2.58 18.34
CA CYS A 159 8.64 1.69 19.32
C CYS A 159 8.71 2.27 20.73
N GLN A 160 8.64 3.60 20.90
CA GLN A 160 8.78 4.25 22.20
C GLN A 160 7.47 4.21 23.00
N ASN A 161 6.34 4.44 22.36
CA ASN A 161 5.04 4.54 23.03
C ASN A 161 4.01 3.48 22.61
N GLY A 162 4.31 2.68 21.58
CA GLY A 162 3.41 1.64 21.09
C GLY A 162 2.25 2.15 20.24
N ASP A 163 2.25 3.44 19.84
CA ASP A 163 1.18 3.98 18.99
C ASP A 163 1.21 3.36 17.59
N LEU A 164 0.04 3.01 17.04
CA LEU A 164 -0.14 2.75 15.62
C LEU A 164 -0.13 4.08 14.84
N VAL A 165 0.91 4.33 14.06
CA VAL A 165 1.16 5.67 13.46
C VAL A 165 0.82 5.77 11.99
N ALA A 166 0.84 4.64 11.29
CA ALA A 166 0.49 4.48 9.89
C ALA A 166 0.16 3.02 9.62
N GLY A 167 -0.59 2.76 8.54
CA GLY A 167 -0.91 1.40 8.16
C GLY A 167 -1.80 1.35 6.92
N GLU A 168 -2.00 0.16 6.40
CA GLU A 168 -2.88 -0.06 5.25
C GLU A 168 -3.57 -1.42 5.28
N ILE A 169 -4.69 -1.49 4.57
CA ILE A 169 -5.26 -2.76 4.12
C ILE A 169 -4.79 -2.99 2.68
N GLY A 170 -4.28 -4.19 2.43
CA GLY A 170 -3.94 -4.66 1.10
C GLY A 170 -4.32 -6.14 0.94
N TYR A 171 -4.00 -6.71 -0.21
CA TYR A 171 -4.19 -8.15 -0.45
C TYR A 171 -3.03 -8.77 -1.21
N THR A 172 -2.95 -10.10 -1.11
CA THR A 172 -2.01 -10.93 -1.85
C THR A 172 -2.76 -11.77 -2.90
N CYS A 173 -2.18 -11.92 -4.08
CA CYS A 173 -2.65 -12.81 -5.14
C CYS A 173 -1.42 -13.41 -5.83
N GLY A 174 -1.02 -14.60 -5.39
CA GLY A 174 0.31 -15.15 -5.69
C GLY A 174 1.42 -14.20 -5.22
N SER A 175 2.42 -13.96 -6.07
CA SER A 175 3.56 -13.08 -5.77
C SER A 175 3.30 -11.60 -6.09
N THR A 176 2.03 -11.19 -6.06
CA THR A 176 1.57 -9.80 -6.20
C THR A 176 0.97 -9.33 -4.88
N TYR A 177 1.39 -8.16 -4.40
CA TYR A 177 0.75 -7.46 -3.30
C TYR A 177 0.08 -6.19 -3.83
N SER A 178 -1.18 -5.95 -3.48
CA SER A 178 -1.93 -4.75 -3.88
C SER A 178 -2.34 -3.94 -2.66
N SER A 179 -1.96 -2.67 -2.61
CA SER A 179 -2.42 -1.74 -1.57
C SER A 179 -3.84 -1.27 -1.92
N CYS A 180 -4.80 -1.48 -1.02
CA CYS A 180 -6.18 -1.00 -1.21
C CYS A 180 -6.33 0.43 -0.73
N THR A 181 -6.01 0.66 0.55
CA THR A 181 -6.17 1.95 1.21
C THR A 181 -5.37 1.97 2.51
N GLY A 182 -4.87 3.14 2.88
CA GLY A 182 -4.07 3.31 4.09
C GLY A 182 -4.27 4.67 4.74
N PHE A 183 -3.60 4.85 5.88
CA PHE A 183 -3.62 6.07 6.67
C PHE A 183 -2.22 6.38 7.20
N SER A 184 -2.05 7.62 7.65
CA SER A 184 -0.90 8.02 8.47
C SER A 184 -1.29 9.22 9.33
N ILE A 185 -0.90 9.22 10.60
CA ILE A 185 -1.17 10.31 11.54
C ILE A 185 -0.11 11.41 11.35
N LYS A 186 -0.21 12.16 10.25
CA LYS A 186 0.83 13.09 9.77
C LYS A 186 1.18 14.20 10.76
N ASP A 187 0.18 14.71 11.48
CA ASP A 187 0.34 15.84 12.41
C ASP A 187 1.23 15.46 13.61
N LYS A 188 1.07 14.22 14.11
CA LYS A 188 1.84 13.70 15.25
C LYS A 188 3.15 13.03 14.79
N TYR A 189 3.13 12.36 13.64
CA TYR A 189 4.23 11.55 13.14
C TYR A 189 4.56 11.86 11.67
N PRO A 190 5.19 13.03 11.40
CA PRO A 190 5.46 13.47 10.03
C PRO A 190 6.37 12.50 9.28
N GLY A 191 5.85 11.98 8.17
CA GLY A 191 6.53 11.02 7.29
C GLY A 191 6.48 9.56 7.75
N ALA A 192 5.66 9.21 8.74
CA ALA A 192 5.40 7.82 9.10
C ALA A 192 4.86 7.00 7.92
N GLY A 193 3.97 7.56 7.09
CA GLY A 193 3.47 6.89 5.88
C GLY A 193 4.60 6.51 4.91
N CYS A 194 5.57 7.40 4.67
CA CYS A 194 6.72 7.09 3.83
C CYS A 194 7.63 6.01 4.44
N VAL A 195 7.75 5.97 5.77
CA VAL A 195 8.47 4.89 6.47
C VAL A 195 7.74 3.56 6.33
N GLN A 196 6.41 3.56 6.50
CA GLN A 196 5.58 2.37 6.37
C GLN A 196 5.71 1.79 4.95
N LEU A 197 5.56 2.62 3.92
CA LEU A 197 5.68 2.16 2.52
C LEU A 197 7.09 1.63 2.21
N ALA A 198 8.15 2.33 2.62
CA ALA A 198 9.51 1.88 2.34
C ALA A 198 9.86 0.58 3.09
N ALA A 199 9.40 0.43 4.34
CA ALA A 199 9.58 -0.79 5.13
C ALA A 199 8.78 -1.97 4.55
N LEU A 200 7.53 -1.73 4.13
CA LEU A 200 6.71 -2.73 3.45
C LEU A 200 7.35 -3.17 2.13
N GLY A 201 7.82 -2.24 1.29
CA GLY A 201 8.51 -2.58 0.05
C GLY A 201 9.75 -3.46 0.27
N ALA A 202 10.54 -3.15 1.31
CA ALA A 202 11.66 -4.00 1.71
C ALA A 202 11.23 -5.40 2.16
N TRP A 203 10.15 -5.47 2.94
CA TRP A 203 9.63 -6.75 3.42
C TRP A 203 9.04 -7.60 2.29
N LEU A 204 8.24 -6.99 1.41
CA LEU A 204 7.71 -7.63 0.20
C LEU A 204 8.84 -8.20 -0.67
N ALA A 205 9.92 -7.42 -0.88
CA ALA A 205 11.09 -7.88 -1.64
C ALA A 205 11.71 -9.13 -1.00
N LYS A 206 11.91 -9.11 0.32
CA LYS A 206 12.47 -10.25 1.05
C LYS A 206 11.56 -11.48 1.02
N GLN A 207 10.25 -11.31 1.04
CA GLN A 207 9.29 -12.41 0.96
C GLN A 207 9.09 -12.93 -0.48
N GLY A 208 9.76 -12.36 -1.47
CA GLY A 208 9.73 -12.85 -2.86
C GLY A 208 8.56 -12.32 -3.69
N PHE A 209 7.86 -11.26 -3.23
CA PHE A 209 6.88 -10.58 -4.07
C PHE A 209 7.58 -9.90 -5.24
N GLN A 210 7.05 -10.10 -6.45
CA GLN A 210 7.63 -9.54 -7.68
C GLN A 210 6.99 -8.22 -8.08
N ILE A 211 5.72 -8.01 -7.71
CA ILE A 211 4.99 -6.79 -8.03
C ILE A 211 4.23 -6.29 -6.81
N TRP A 212 4.37 -5.00 -6.57
CA TRP A 212 3.54 -4.21 -5.69
C TRP A 212 2.65 -3.29 -6.51
N ASP A 213 1.36 -3.57 -6.53
CA ASP A 213 0.33 -2.72 -7.12
C ASP A 213 -0.08 -1.62 -6.15
N LEU A 214 0.24 -0.39 -6.53
CA LEU A 214 -0.07 0.81 -5.76
C LEU A 214 -1.40 1.42 -6.21
N GLY A 215 -2.12 0.82 -7.17
CA GLY A 215 -3.41 1.31 -7.65
C GLY A 215 -3.28 2.45 -8.66
N MET A 216 -3.89 3.62 -8.38
CA MET A 216 -3.83 4.78 -9.28
C MET A 216 -2.50 5.55 -9.16
N GLU A 217 -2.10 6.22 -10.24
CA GLU A 217 -0.97 7.15 -10.25
C GLU A 217 -1.17 8.30 -9.27
N LEU A 218 -0.17 8.54 -8.42
CA LEU A 218 -0.04 9.67 -7.50
C LEU A 218 1.45 9.98 -7.35
N ASP A 219 1.82 11.26 -7.23
CA ASP A 219 3.23 11.69 -7.22
C ASP A 219 4.10 10.93 -6.20
N TYR A 220 3.61 10.75 -4.98
CA TYR A 220 4.37 10.06 -3.93
C TYR A 220 4.64 8.57 -4.27
N LYS A 221 3.81 7.95 -5.12
CA LYS A 221 4.02 6.56 -5.58
C LYS A 221 5.13 6.52 -6.63
N LEU A 222 5.22 7.53 -7.48
CA LEU A 222 6.31 7.69 -8.43
C LEU A 222 7.63 7.98 -7.68
N GLU A 223 7.59 8.81 -6.64
CA GLU A 223 8.74 9.05 -5.74
C GLU A 223 9.21 7.78 -5.02
N LEU A 224 8.29 6.84 -4.73
CA LEU A 224 8.60 5.52 -4.18
C LEU A 224 9.29 4.59 -5.20
N GLY A 225 9.31 4.97 -6.48
CA GLY A 225 9.84 4.17 -7.59
C GLY A 225 8.76 3.54 -8.48
N GLY A 226 7.49 3.86 -8.25
CA GLY A 226 6.37 3.35 -9.03
C GLY A 226 6.43 3.78 -10.49
N GLN A 227 5.90 2.93 -11.36
CA GLN A 227 5.80 3.12 -12.79
C GLN A 227 4.36 2.90 -13.23
N VAL A 228 3.89 3.69 -14.19
CA VAL A 228 2.53 3.57 -14.71
C VAL A 228 2.54 2.64 -15.91
N VAL A 229 1.69 1.61 -15.86
CA VAL A 229 1.51 0.63 -16.94
C VAL A 229 0.05 0.58 -17.38
N PRO A 230 -0.23 0.34 -18.68
CA PRO A 230 -1.59 0.17 -19.17
C PRO A 230 -2.21 -1.12 -18.63
N ARG A 231 -3.55 -1.15 -18.56
CA ARG A 231 -4.33 -2.30 -18.07
C ARG A 231 -3.93 -3.64 -18.67
N VAL A 232 -3.65 -3.69 -19.97
CA VAL A 232 -3.28 -4.92 -20.69
C VAL A 232 -1.95 -5.49 -20.17
N GLU A 233 -0.96 -4.62 -19.92
CA GLU A 233 0.32 -5.04 -19.34
C GLU A 233 0.16 -5.49 -17.88
N TRP A 234 -0.61 -4.73 -17.09
CA TRP A 234 -0.97 -5.12 -15.72
C TRP A 234 -1.65 -6.50 -15.68
N ALA A 235 -2.64 -6.74 -16.54
CA ALA A 235 -3.35 -8.01 -16.59
C ALA A 235 -2.42 -9.17 -16.95
N ALA A 236 -1.49 -8.96 -17.90
CA ALA A 236 -0.47 -9.96 -18.25
C ALA A 236 0.45 -10.28 -17.07
N MET A 237 0.87 -9.26 -16.31
CA MET A 237 1.65 -9.42 -15.09
C MET A 237 0.90 -10.25 -14.04
N VAL A 238 -0.36 -9.88 -13.72
CA VAL A 238 -1.19 -10.62 -12.74
C VAL A 238 -1.35 -12.08 -13.15
N ARG A 239 -1.65 -12.37 -14.42
CA ARG A 239 -1.80 -13.75 -14.92
C ARG A 239 -0.54 -14.58 -14.74
N LYS A 240 0.64 -13.98 -14.93
CA LYS A 240 1.95 -14.64 -14.74
C LYS A 240 2.26 -14.95 -13.28
N LEU A 241 1.82 -14.10 -12.35
CA LEU A 241 2.25 -14.14 -10.94
C LEU A 241 1.22 -14.77 -9.99
N ARG A 242 -0.07 -14.75 -10.32
CA ARG A 242 -1.16 -15.18 -9.41
C ARG A 242 -1.11 -16.65 -8.97
N HIS A 243 -0.33 -17.48 -9.66
CA HIS A 243 -0.11 -18.89 -9.31
C HIS A 243 1.17 -19.12 -8.50
N GLN A 244 2.01 -18.10 -8.30
CA GLN A 244 3.25 -18.22 -7.53
C GLN A 244 2.94 -18.02 -6.05
N GLU A 245 2.95 -19.09 -5.26
CA GLU A 245 2.63 -18.99 -3.84
C GLU A 245 3.64 -18.11 -3.10
N THR A 246 3.13 -17.22 -2.25
CA THR A 246 3.94 -16.34 -1.42
C THR A 246 3.21 -16.10 -0.11
N ALA A 247 3.95 -15.91 0.97
CA ALA A 247 3.40 -15.57 2.28
C ALA A 247 3.97 -14.24 2.74
N LEU A 248 3.17 -13.48 3.48
CA LEU A 248 3.61 -12.23 4.10
C LEU A 248 3.41 -12.36 5.62
N PRO A 249 4.32 -13.06 6.33
CA PRO A 249 4.26 -13.13 7.79
C PRO A 249 4.64 -11.78 8.41
N THR A 250 4.34 -11.62 9.70
CA THR A 250 4.92 -10.52 10.50
C THR A 250 6.43 -10.68 10.56
N PRO A 251 7.22 -9.63 10.30
CA PRO A 251 8.64 -9.66 10.58
C PRO A 251 8.90 -9.77 12.09
N GLU A 252 9.82 -10.64 12.50
CA GLU A 252 10.12 -10.91 13.90
C GLU A 252 11.48 -10.35 14.33
N GLY A 253 11.66 -10.16 15.64
CA GLY A 253 12.93 -9.74 16.24
C GLY A 253 13.46 -8.44 15.66
N ASP A 254 14.75 -8.41 15.32
CA ASP A 254 15.42 -7.24 14.74
C ASP A 254 14.84 -6.81 13.38
N GLU A 255 14.20 -7.73 12.65
CA GLU A 255 13.58 -7.47 11.36
C GLU A 255 12.20 -6.83 11.49
N ALA A 256 11.60 -6.85 12.67
CA ALA A 256 10.42 -6.02 12.94
C ALA A 256 10.78 -4.53 12.85
N ASN A 257 12.02 -4.13 13.16
CA ASN A 257 12.44 -2.74 13.10
C ASN A 257 12.50 -2.24 11.64
N ALA A 258 11.81 -1.13 11.35
CA ALA A 258 11.73 -0.59 10.00
C ALA A 258 13.11 -0.20 9.45
N PHE A 259 14.05 0.27 10.28
CA PHE A 259 15.41 0.57 9.81
C PHE A 259 16.18 -0.67 9.36
N SER A 260 16.00 -1.79 10.06
CA SER A 260 16.60 -3.08 9.68
C SER A 260 16.06 -3.56 8.34
N LEU A 261 14.74 -3.49 8.15
CA LEU A 261 14.10 -3.84 6.87
C LEU A 261 14.68 -3.03 5.71
N LEU A 262 14.83 -1.72 5.87
CA LEU A 262 15.38 -0.87 4.80
C LEU A 262 16.79 -1.28 4.35
N ARG A 263 17.55 -2.03 5.16
CA ARG A 263 18.87 -2.55 4.74
C ARG A 263 18.78 -3.61 3.65
N ILE A 264 17.65 -4.30 3.52
CA ILE A 264 17.41 -5.31 2.47
C ILE A 264 17.49 -4.66 1.07
N LEU A 265 17.02 -3.42 0.95
CA LEU A 265 16.98 -2.68 -0.32
C LEU A 265 18.25 -1.90 -0.61
N LEU A 266 19.13 -1.76 0.38
CA LEU A 266 20.37 -1.03 0.22
C LEU A 266 21.44 -2.01 -0.23
N PRO A 267 22.25 -1.68 -1.26
CA PRO A 267 23.38 -2.51 -1.61
C PRO A 267 24.24 -2.72 -0.36
N GLU A 268 24.66 -3.96 -0.13
CA GLU A 268 25.68 -4.25 0.88
C GLU A 268 26.82 -3.26 0.63
N GLN A 269 27.10 -2.40 1.61
CA GLN A 269 28.39 -1.76 1.65
C GLN A 269 29.37 -2.92 1.73
N ALA A 270 30.08 -3.18 0.62
CA ALA A 270 31.18 -4.13 0.62
C ALA A 270 32.00 -3.84 1.86
N ALA A 271 31.98 -4.80 2.81
CA ALA A 271 32.78 -4.70 4.00
C ALA A 271 34.23 -4.62 3.51
N VAL A 272 34.84 -3.45 3.64
CA VAL A 272 36.28 -3.31 3.45
C VAL A 272 36.92 -4.08 4.61
N PRO A 273 37.66 -5.17 4.35
CA PRO A 273 38.35 -5.89 5.42
C PRO A 273 39.63 -5.11 5.81
N GLY A 274 39.79 -4.86 7.11
CA GLY A 274 41.02 -4.28 7.71
C GLY A 274 41.02 -2.74 7.69
N GLU A 275 41.33 -2.02 8.76
CA GLU A 275 42.38 -2.28 9.75
C GLU A 275 41.90 -2.01 11.18
N LEU A 276 42.19 -2.97 12.06
CA LEU A 276 42.50 -2.71 13.45
C LEU A 276 43.99 -2.35 13.53
N SER A 277 44.31 -1.17 14.02
CA SER A 277 45.52 -0.97 14.83
C SER A 277 45.32 0.17 15.81
N GLU A 278 45.60 -0.13 17.07
CA GLU A 278 45.45 0.71 18.23
C GLU A 278 46.51 1.83 18.33
N HIS A 279 46.19 2.79 19.21
CA HIS A 279 47.05 3.40 20.22
C HIS A 279 47.56 4.87 20.08
N LEU A 280 47.09 5.64 21.10
CA LEU A 280 47.80 6.58 21.99
C LEU A 280 47.86 8.09 21.66
N VAL A 281 47.00 8.82 22.39
CA VAL A 281 47.26 10.00 23.26
C VAL A 281 48.53 10.83 23.01
N ALA A 282 48.38 12.13 22.73
CA ALA A 282 48.79 13.22 23.64
C ALA A 282 48.46 14.63 23.11
N GLU A 283 48.28 15.52 24.07
CA GLU A 283 47.87 16.92 24.06
C GLU A 283 48.80 17.89 23.32
N GLY A 284 48.27 19.07 22.97
CA GLY A 284 49.13 20.24 22.72
C GLY A 284 48.49 21.41 21.98
N THR A 285 47.78 22.26 22.72
CA THR A 285 47.77 23.74 22.66
C THR A 285 47.97 24.49 21.32
N GLY A 286 47.09 25.46 21.03
CA GLY A 286 47.45 26.60 20.18
C GLY A 286 46.26 27.30 19.55
N ALA A 287 45.89 28.44 20.12
CA ALA A 287 44.90 29.37 19.57
C ALA A 287 45.47 30.17 18.40
N GLU A 288 44.63 30.53 17.42
CA GLU A 288 44.52 31.92 16.94
C GLU A 288 43.30 32.16 16.03
N GLU A 289 42.66 33.30 16.29
CA GLU A 289 41.56 33.92 15.54
C GLU A 289 42.01 34.41 14.15
N SER A 290 41.09 34.47 13.18
CA SER A 290 40.65 35.74 12.56
C SER A 290 39.78 35.60 11.31
N LYS A 291 38.58 36.19 11.43
CA LYS A 291 37.88 37.07 10.46
C LYS A 291 37.25 36.51 9.17
N LYS A 292 35.91 36.49 9.26
CA LYS A 292 34.89 37.20 8.43
C LYS A 292 34.92 37.01 6.92
N THR A 293 33.80 36.50 6.38
CA THR A 293 32.96 37.35 5.50
C THR A 293 31.47 36.98 5.59
N LYS A 294 30.67 38.02 5.81
CA LYS A 294 29.22 38.09 5.85
C LYS A 294 28.69 38.07 4.40
N LYS A 295 27.70 37.25 4.08
CA LYS A 295 26.77 37.53 2.96
C LYS A 295 25.34 37.39 3.45
N GLN A 296 24.75 38.55 3.72
CA GLN A 296 23.30 38.75 3.82
C GLN A 296 22.64 38.30 2.52
N LYS A 297 21.59 37.49 2.61
CA LYS A 297 20.47 37.54 1.66
C LYS A 297 19.17 37.71 2.43
N SER A 298 18.40 38.65 1.92
CA SER A 298 17.16 39.23 2.44
C SER A 298 16.01 38.24 2.50
N LYS A 299 15.12 38.48 3.48
CA LYS A 299 13.77 37.95 3.58
C LYS A 299 13.00 38.12 2.26
N ALA A 300 12.37 37.04 1.80
CA ALA A 300 11.11 37.10 1.10
C ALA A 300 10.20 36.05 1.73
N SER A 301 9.25 36.51 2.53
CA SER A 301 8.06 35.75 2.93
C SER A 301 7.32 35.33 1.66
N ARG A 302 7.16 34.02 1.48
CA ARG A 302 6.16 33.45 0.58
C ARG A 302 5.28 32.49 1.36
N PRO A 303 4.00 32.39 0.96
CA PRO A 303 2.95 31.83 1.79
C PRO A 303 3.15 30.33 1.98
N SER A 304 2.53 29.82 3.04
CA SER A 304 2.25 28.41 3.24
C SER A 304 1.43 27.87 2.07
N ASP A 305 2.11 27.34 1.06
CA ASP A 305 1.49 26.53 0.02
C ASP A 305 1.54 25.07 0.49
N ASP A 306 0.42 24.66 1.06
CA ASP A 306 0.13 23.32 1.55
C ASP A 306 -0.64 22.59 0.43
N PRO A 307 -0.07 21.57 -0.25
CA PRO A 307 -0.84 20.77 -1.18
C PRO A 307 -1.31 19.49 -0.49
N MET A 308 -2.64 19.47 -0.34
CA MET A 308 -3.52 18.35 -0.63
C MET A 308 -3.61 17.22 0.42
N HIS A 309 -4.74 17.24 1.13
CA HIS A 309 -5.55 16.03 1.29
C HIS A 309 -5.64 15.30 -0.07
N PRO A 310 -5.45 13.97 -0.13
CA PRO A 310 -5.83 13.23 -1.31
C PRO A 310 -7.35 13.32 -1.41
N SER A 311 -7.86 14.30 -2.16
CA SER A 311 -9.17 14.19 -2.77
C SER A 311 -9.08 13.00 -3.70
N ALA A 312 -9.69 11.88 -3.32
CA ALA A 312 -10.02 10.89 -4.33
C ALA A 312 -10.93 11.62 -5.35
N PRO A 313 -10.78 11.34 -6.65
CA PRO A 313 -11.52 12.08 -7.67
C PRO A 313 -13.02 12.07 -7.34
N THR A 314 -13.59 13.27 -7.19
CA THR A 314 -15.01 13.51 -7.10
C THR A 314 -15.63 13.10 -8.43
N PHE A 315 -16.10 11.86 -8.51
CA PHE A 315 -16.97 11.45 -9.61
C PHE A 315 -18.34 12.05 -9.37
N ALA A 316 -18.62 13.17 -10.03
CA ALA A 316 -19.99 13.62 -10.23
C ALA A 316 -20.70 12.55 -11.07
N PHE A 317 -21.50 11.71 -10.41
CA PHE A 317 -22.41 10.78 -11.06
C PHE A 317 -23.59 11.60 -11.58
N SER A 318 -23.51 12.06 -12.83
CA SER A 318 -24.69 12.38 -13.65
C SER A 318 -25.32 11.11 -14.19
#